data_AF-A0A921GQB8-F1
#
_entry.id   AF-A0A921GQB8-F1
#
_cell.length_a   1.000
_cell.length_b   1.000
_cell.length_c   1.000
_cell.angle_alpha   90.00
_cell.angle_beta   90.00
_cell.angle_gamma   90.00
#
_symmetry.space_group_name_H-M   'P 1'
#
loop_
_entity.id
_entity.type
_entity.pdbx_description
1 polymer ?
#
loop_
_entity_poly.entity_id
_entity_poly.type
_entity_poly.pdbx_seq_one_letter_code
_entity_poly.pdbx_strand_id
1 'polypeptide(L)'
;MSTPAERVRDTTRRLLTLLEEGESTTPEAITLRAELAEATAEAGQLEDAYYQADELLKDARREHGEEHEATVRARAAKDAVEEIVRRG
;
A
#
# COMPACT_ATOMS: atom_id res chain seq x y z
N MET A 1 -7.11 15.61 -12.48
CA MET A 1 -7.02 14.39 -11.65
C MET A 1 -6.04 13.46 -12.35
N SER A 2 -5.02 12.97 -11.65
CA SER A 2 -4.07 12.00 -12.22
C SER A 2 -4.77 10.66 -12.46
N THR A 3 -4.40 9.97 -13.52
CA THR A 3 -4.87 8.60 -13.82
C THR A 3 -4.34 7.60 -12.78
N PRO A 4 -4.99 6.44 -12.59
CA PRO A 4 -4.48 5.40 -11.69
C PRO A 4 -3.03 4.99 -11.98
N ALA A 5 -2.68 4.83 -13.27
CA ALA A 5 -1.31 4.51 -13.69
C ALA A 5 -0.29 5.59 -13.34
N GLU A 6 -0.66 6.87 -13.46
CA GLU A 6 0.20 7.98 -13.02
C GLU A 6 0.40 7.97 -11.51
N ARG A 7 -0.64 7.67 -10.73
CA ARG A 7 -0.51 7.54 -9.28
C ARG A 7 0.39 6.38 -8.88
N VAL A 8 0.24 5.19 -9.49
CA VAL A 8 1.15 4.05 -9.27
C VAL A 8 2.60 4.47 -9.48
N ARG A 9 2.89 5.13 -10.62
CA ARG A 9 4.24 5.58 -10.96
C ARG A 9 4.76 6.62 -9.96
N ASP A 10 3.95 7.61 -9.62
CA ASP A 10 4.37 8.72 -8.77
C ASP A 10 4.58 8.25 -7.32
N THR A 11 3.70 7.39 -6.79
CA THR A 11 3.86 6.76 -5.48
C THR A 11 5.06 5.83 -5.44
N THR A 12 5.28 5.01 -6.47
CA THR A 12 6.49 4.17 -6.58
C THR A 12 7.76 5.01 -6.49
N ARG A 13 7.82 6.14 -7.22
CA ARG A 13 8.97 7.05 -7.15
C ARG A 13 9.19 7.59 -5.74
N ARG A 14 8.13 8.06 -5.08
CA ARG A 14 8.21 8.58 -3.70
C ARG A 14 8.69 7.51 -2.73
N LEU A 15 8.17 6.29 -2.86
CA LEU A 15 8.59 5.16 -2.03
C LEU A 15 10.07 4.84 -2.24
N LEU A 16 10.54 4.75 -3.49
CA LEU A 16 11.96 4.50 -3.76
C LEU A 16 12.86 5.58 -3.14
N THR A 17 12.51 6.86 -3.28
CA THR A 17 13.25 7.96 -2.64
C THR A 17 13.26 7.82 -1.11
N LEU A 18 12.15 7.42 -0.49
CA LEU A 18 12.11 7.21 0.97
C LEU A 18 12.99 6.02 1.40
N LEU A 19 13.01 4.95 0.61
CA LEU A 19 13.77 3.72 0.92
C LEU A 19 15.29 3.86 0.66
N GLU A 20 15.72 4.86 -0.11
CA GLU A 20 17.14 5.16 -0.30
C GLU A 20 17.83 5.55 1.03
N GLU A 21 17.07 6.05 2.02
CA GLU A 21 17.59 6.57 3.28
C GLU A 21 17.07 5.84 4.54
N GLY A 22 16.11 4.92 4.40
CA GLY A 22 15.38 4.37 5.55
C GLY A 22 14.73 3.00 5.37
N GLU A 23 14.02 2.54 6.41
CA GLU A 23 13.40 1.21 6.49
C GLU A 23 12.01 1.18 5.84
N SER A 24 11.68 0.06 5.18
CA SER A 24 10.42 -0.12 4.41
C SER A 24 9.16 -0.31 5.25
N THR A 25 9.31 -0.21 6.56
CA THR A 25 8.26 -0.41 7.56
C THR A 25 8.03 0.82 8.42
N THR A 26 8.74 1.93 8.18
CA THR A 26 8.41 3.20 8.85
C THR A 26 6.96 3.61 8.59
N PRO A 27 6.27 4.35 9.49
CA PRO A 27 4.88 4.77 9.28
C PRO A 27 4.64 5.51 7.94
N GLU A 28 5.62 6.30 7.50
CA GLU A 28 5.58 6.96 6.19
C GLU A 28 5.68 5.95 5.04
N ALA A 29 6.61 4.99 5.12
CA ALA A 29 6.72 3.93 4.11
C ALA A 29 5.45 3.07 4.04
N ILE A 30 4.85 2.75 5.18
CA ILE A 30 3.57 2.02 5.24
C ILE A 30 2.47 2.81 4.53
N THR A 31 2.41 4.13 4.73
CA THR A 31 1.43 4.99 4.05
C THR A 31 1.62 4.99 2.54
N LEU A 32 2.86 5.14 2.04
CA LEU A 32 3.16 5.11 0.61
C LEU A 32 2.89 3.73 -0.01
N ARG A 33 3.22 2.65 0.69
CA ARG A 33 2.92 1.27 0.24
C ARG A 33 1.41 1.02 0.18
N ALA A 34 0.64 1.57 1.12
CA ALA A 34 -0.80 1.49 1.13
C ALA A 34 -1.43 2.21 -0.07
N GLU A 35 -0.99 3.44 -0.35
CA GLU A 35 -1.38 4.21 -1.53
C GLU A 35 -1.01 3.49 -2.84
N LEU A 36 0.15 2.82 -2.89
CA LEU A 36 0.57 2.04 -4.05
C LEU A 36 -0.36 0.85 -4.29
N ALA A 37 -0.73 0.10 -3.26
CA ALA A 37 -1.64 -1.02 -3.38
C ALA A 37 -3.03 -0.59 -3.89
N GLU A 38 -3.58 0.49 -3.33
CA GLU A 38 -4.85 1.06 -3.77
C GLU A 38 -4.80 1.54 -5.23
N ALA A 39 -3.75 2.27 -5.61
CA ALA A 39 -3.58 2.74 -6.99
C ALA A 39 -3.38 1.60 -7.99
N THR A 40 -2.68 0.54 -7.58
CA THR A 40 -2.48 -0.67 -8.39
C THR A 40 -3.82 -1.39 -8.63
N ALA A 41 -4.67 -1.48 -7.61
CA ALA A 41 -6.02 -2.04 -7.75
C ALA A 41 -6.89 -1.19 -8.69
N GLU A 42 -6.88 0.14 -8.54
CA GLU A 42 -7.62 1.04 -9.43
C GLU A 42 -7.12 1.02 -10.88
N ALA A 43 -5.86 0.66 -11.11
CA ALA A 43 -5.29 0.45 -12.44
C ALA A 43 -5.68 -0.92 -13.05
N GLY A 44 -6.42 -1.76 -12.33
CA GLY A 44 -6.87 -3.07 -12.76
C GLY A 44 -5.85 -4.20 -12.55
N GLN A 45 -4.73 -3.93 -11.88
CA GLN A 45 -3.69 -4.92 -11.57
C GLN A 45 -4.02 -5.63 -10.25
N LEU A 46 -5.13 -6.37 -10.24
CA LEU A 46 -5.79 -6.85 -9.03
C LEU A 46 -4.96 -7.84 -8.21
N GLU A 47 -4.30 -8.80 -8.86
CA GLU A 47 -3.44 -9.78 -8.17
C GLU A 47 -2.24 -9.11 -7.49
N ASP A 48 -1.57 -8.19 -8.19
CA ASP A 48 -0.45 -7.43 -7.66
C ASP A 48 -0.88 -6.58 -6.46
N ALA A 49 -2.01 -5.87 -6.57
CA ALA A 49 -2.53 -5.05 -5.48
C ALA A 49 -2.87 -5.87 -4.24
N TYR A 50 -3.49 -7.04 -4.42
CA TYR A 50 -3.82 -7.94 -3.32
C TYR A 50 -2.55 -8.42 -2.61
N TYR A 51 -1.55 -8.87 -3.37
CA TYR A 51 -0.27 -9.31 -2.81
C TYR A 51 0.43 -8.17 -2.05
N GLN A 52 0.47 -6.96 -2.63
CA GLN A 52 1.06 -5.78 -2.01
C GLN A 52 0.38 -5.44 -0.66
N ALA A 53 -0.96 -5.44 -0.61
CA ALA A 53 -1.70 -5.11 0.60
C ALA A 53 -1.59 -6.21 1.68
N ASP A 54 -1.51 -7.49 1.28
CA ASP A 54 -1.33 -8.60 2.22
C ASP A 54 0.05 -8.56 2.89
N GLU A 55 1.11 -8.38 2.10
CA GLU A 55 2.47 -8.23 2.64
C GLU A 55 2.63 -6.95 3.48
N LEU A 56 2.00 -5.85 3.06
CA LEU A 56 1.98 -4.62 3.84
C LEU A 56 1.40 -4.83 5.24
N LEU A 57 0.26 -5.53 5.35
CA LEU A 57 -0.38 -5.80 6.63
C LEU A 57 0.47 -6.73 7.51
N LYS A 58 1.13 -7.73 6.93
CA LYS A 58 2.05 -8.62 7.65
C LYS A 58 3.23 -7.85 8.23
N ASP A 59 3.88 -7.01 7.42
CA ASP A 59 5.01 -6.19 7.85
C ASP A 59 4.58 -5.21 8.94
N ALA A 60 3.47 -4.49 8.76
CA ALA A 60 2.99 -3.51 9.74
C ALA A 60 2.71 -4.16 11.11
N ARG A 61 2.07 -5.34 11.11
CA ARG A 61 1.82 -6.11 12.33
C ARG A 61 3.10 -6.58 13.01
N ARG A 62 4.08 -7.06 12.23
CA ARG A 62 5.34 -7.57 12.78
C ARG A 62 6.14 -6.47 13.46
N GLU A 63 6.22 -5.30 12.85
CA GLU A 63 7.05 -4.20 13.36
C GLU A 63 6.36 -3.35 14.42
N HIS A 64 5.06 -3.07 14.26
CA HIS A 64 4.36 -2.08 15.11
C HIS A 64 3.32 -2.68 16.05
N GLY A 65 2.90 -3.93 15.84
CA GLY A 65 1.79 -4.55 16.55
C GLY A 65 0.41 -4.20 15.98
N GLU A 66 -0.64 -4.86 16.48
CA GLU A 66 -1.99 -4.83 15.88
C GLU A 66 -2.71 -3.48 16.02
N GLU A 67 -2.51 -2.76 17.13
CA GLU A 67 -3.25 -1.53 17.45
C GLU A 67 -2.58 -0.24 16.93
N HIS A 68 -1.36 -0.34 16.40
CA HIS A 68 -0.62 0.82 15.92
C HIS A 68 -1.27 1.43 14.68
N GLU A 69 -1.21 2.75 14.55
CA GLU A 69 -1.85 3.49 13.43
C GLU A 69 -1.38 3.01 12.06
N ALA A 70 -0.10 2.64 11.93
CA ALA A 70 0.45 2.06 10.69
C ALA A 70 -0.26 0.74 10.30
N THR A 71 -0.53 -0.12 11.29
CA THR A 71 -1.24 -1.39 11.07
C THR A 71 -2.72 -1.16 10.73
N VAL A 72 -3.36 -0.18 11.37
CA VAL A 72 -4.72 0.25 11.02
C VAL A 72 -4.79 0.75 9.58
N ARG A 73 -3.84 1.59 9.16
CA ARG A 73 -3.75 2.09 7.78
C ARG A 73 -3.53 0.98 6.76
N ALA A 74 -2.64 0.02 7.07
CA ALA A 74 -2.38 -1.15 6.22
C ALA A 74 -3.62 -2.02 6.04
N ARG A 75 -4.40 -2.22 7.11
CA ARG A 75 -5.66 -2.96 7.06
C ARG A 75 -6.69 -2.26 6.19
N ALA A 76 -6.85 -0.94 6.35
CA ALA A 76 -7.76 -0.16 5.52
C ALA A 76 -7.43 -0.27 4.02
N ALA A 77 -6.14 -0.28 3.65
CA ALA A 77 -5.72 -0.52 2.27
C ALA A 77 -6.11 -1.92 1.78
N LYS A 78 -5.88 -2.94 2.59
CA LYS A 78 -6.26 -4.31 2.26
C LYS A 78 -7.77 -4.44 2.02
N ASP A 79 -8.58 -3.87 2.91
CA ASP A 79 -10.03 -3.88 2.78
C ASP A 79 -10.49 -3.14 1.50
N ALA A 80 -9.86 -2.01 1.18
CA ALA A 80 -10.14 -1.25 -0.04
C ALA A 80 -9.77 -2.03 -1.32
N VAL A 81 -8.60 -2.67 -1.34
CA VAL A 81 -8.19 -3.53 -2.46
C VAL A 81 -9.15 -4.70 -2.63
N GLU A 82 -9.51 -5.41 -1.55
CA GLU A 82 -10.47 -6.52 -1.60
C GLU A 82 -11.85 -6.08 -2.11
N GLU A 83 -12.28 -4.87 -1.76
CA GLU A 83 -13.52 -4.31 -2.28
C GLU A 83 -13.46 -4.03 -3.79
N ILE A 84 -12.37 -3.47 -4.28
CA ILE A 84 -12.16 -3.24 -5.72
C ILE A 84 -12.14 -4.59 -6.46
N VAL A 85 -11.42 -5.58 -5.94
CA VAL A 85 -11.37 -6.94 -6.51
C VAL A 85 -12.76 -7.57 -6.57
N ARG A 86 -13.61 -7.37 -5.55
CA ARG A 86 -14.97 -7.91 -5.54
C ARG A 86 -15.91 -7.24 -6.56
N ARG A 87 -15.60 -6.01 -6.97
CA ARG A 87 -16.42 -5.19 -7.87
C ARG A 87 -16.03 -5.32 -9.34
N GLY A 88 -14.80 -5.73 -9.64
CA GLY A 88 -14.29 -6.01 -10.99
C GLY A 88 -14.62 -7.41 -11.48
#